data_AF-A0A969HX91-F1
#
_entry.id   AF-A0A969HX91-F1
#
_cell.length_a   1.000
_cell.length_b   1.000
_cell.length_c   1.000
_cell.angle_alpha   90.00
_cell.angle_beta   90.00
_cell.angle_gamma   90.00
#
_symmetry.space_group_name_H-M   'P 1'
#
loop_
_entity.id
_entity.type
_entity.pdbx_description
1 polymer ?
#
loop_
_entity_poly.entity_id
_entity_poly.type
_entity_poly.pdbx_seq_one_letter_code
_entity_poly.pdbx_strand_id
1 'polypeptide(L)'
;MGRVKGEADLRTPGVQRSIVILAFGAPEKIIQPDGSEELGTVLPFTDVYASLDAIKDVVQRFAIGYTDGVDGDGVGDDNSFITIIAGTSNLDPNDEGFVTDEHGRQWANMVEDLQDWLETHNLNEQIEVTGGSDMELVWSRPSTTIAWVNGYRQVTQERSGRFLYNFGDAAGCPPVGGDPAGGNCEPGGDNVPWEVDWVWTSEQVWYISRGVGNTFPIPQIYNRDPDDNPGISSNAEQWTLLKLDAANNNRTPTLLVLGTLTQRQRCDDLAATGDDACAQAGTDNTSRQGWLEMYNELNDFPETEQSVIPYRTDIREPRTGRDF
;
A
#
# COMPACT_ATOMS: atom_id res chain seq x y z
N MET A 1 -10.03 -15.50 -5.30
CA MET A 1 -10.24 -14.02 -5.37
C MET A 1 -10.08 -13.40 -6.76
N GLY A 2 -9.02 -13.70 -7.53
CA GLY A 2 -8.81 -13.08 -8.86
C GLY A 2 -10.03 -13.16 -9.78
N ARG A 3 -10.64 -14.36 -9.88
CA ARG A 3 -11.87 -14.58 -10.67
C ARG A 3 -13.03 -13.69 -10.25
N VAL A 4 -13.25 -13.52 -8.95
CA VAL A 4 -14.32 -12.65 -8.44
C VAL A 4 -14.10 -11.20 -8.86
N LYS A 5 -12.84 -10.73 -8.89
CA LYS A 5 -12.49 -9.39 -9.37
C LYS A 5 -12.72 -9.25 -10.87
N GLY A 6 -12.30 -10.22 -11.67
CA GLY A 6 -12.53 -10.23 -13.12
C GLY A 6 -14.02 -10.23 -13.47
N GLU A 7 -14.81 -11.08 -12.80
CA GLU A 7 -16.27 -11.11 -12.96
C GLU A 7 -16.94 -9.78 -12.55
N ALA A 8 -16.38 -9.08 -11.56
CA ALA A 8 -16.88 -7.77 -11.14
C ALA A 8 -16.61 -6.70 -12.20
N ASP A 9 -15.41 -6.71 -12.81
CA ASP A 9 -15.07 -5.75 -13.87
C ASP A 9 -15.90 -6.00 -15.13
N LEU A 10 -16.06 -7.27 -15.53
CA LEU A 10 -16.91 -7.67 -16.64
C LEU A 10 -18.37 -7.21 -16.48
N ARG A 11 -18.90 -7.25 -15.26
CA ARG A 11 -20.29 -6.82 -14.96
C ARG A 11 -20.44 -5.31 -14.83
N THR A 12 -19.35 -4.56 -14.73
CA THR A 12 -19.38 -3.11 -14.54
C THR A 12 -19.38 -2.43 -15.91
N PRO A 13 -20.39 -1.59 -16.24
CA PRO A 13 -20.45 -0.94 -17.55
C PRO A 13 -19.20 -0.08 -17.86
N GLY A 14 -18.66 -0.24 -19.07
CA GLY A 14 -17.50 0.48 -19.56
C GLY A 14 -16.18 -0.23 -19.28
N VAL A 15 -15.07 0.37 -19.74
CA VAL A 15 -13.72 -0.15 -19.48
C VAL A 15 -13.32 0.16 -18.05
N GLN A 16 -12.93 -0.86 -17.29
CA GLN A 16 -12.46 -0.72 -15.92
C GLN A 16 -10.94 -0.57 -15.89
N ARG A 17 -10.45 0.27 -14.97
CA ARG A 17 -9.04 0.35 -14.61
C ARG A 17 -8.94 0.23 -13.10
N SER A 18 -8.38 -0.89 -12.67
CA SER A 18 -8.45 -1.32 -11.28
C SER A 18 -7.07 -1.49 -10.68
N ILE A 19 -7.00 -1.36 -9.37
CA ILE A 19 -5.83 -1.73 -8.60
C ILE A 19 -6.23 -2.71 -7.50
N VAL A 20 -5.38 -3.70 -7.25
CA VAL A 20 -5.53 -4.64 -6.13
C VAL A 20 -4.21 -4.73 -5.41
N ILE A 21 -4.25 -4.58 -4.09
CA ILE A 21 -3.09 -4.79 -3.21
C ILE A 21 -3.24 -6.17 -2.57
N LEU A 22 -2.29 -7.05 -2.84
CA LEU A 22 -2.14 -8.31 -2.13
C LEU A 22 -1.09 -8.10 -1.05
N ALA A 23 -1.54 -7.87 0.20
CA ALA A 23 -0.66 -7.57 1.32
C ALA A 23 -0.21 -8.87 2.02
N PHE A 24 1.08 -9.21 1.87
CA PHE A 24 1.68 -10.44 2.37
C PHE A 24 2.34 -10.30 3.75
N GLY A 25 2.20 -9.14 4.41
CA GLY A 25 2.67 -8.94 5.79
C GLY A 25 4.15 -8.60 5.91
N ALA A 26 4.70 -8.84 7.10
CA ALA A 26 6.00 -8.35 7.53
C ALA A 26 7.16 -9.11 6.88
N PRO A 27 8.23 -8.44 6.41
CA PRO A 27 9.45 -9.09 5.98
C PRO A 27 9.98 -10.06 7.04
N GLU A 28 10.48 -11.21 6.58
CA GLU A 28 10.99 -12.27 7.44
C GLU A 28 12.07 -13.06 6.71
N LYS A 29 12.93 -13.76 7.46
CA LYS A 29 13.87 -14.72 6.89
C LYS A 29 13.96 -15.99 7.71
N ILE A 30 14.13 -17.11 7.01
CA ILE A 30 14.44 -18.39 7.66
C ILE A 30 15.81 -18.89 7.24
N ILE A 31 16.50 -19.56 8.16
CA ILE A 31 17.77 -20.23 7.88
C ILE A 31 17.47 -21.67 7.47
N GLN A 32 17.84 -22.00 6.24
CA GLN A 32 17.70 -23.34 5.69
C GLN A 32 18.70 -24.32 6.33
N PRO A 33 18.46 -25.65 6.24
CA PRO A 33 19.37 -26.65 6.82
C PRO A 33 20.81 -26.61 6.28
N ASP A 34 21.01 -26.05 5.09
CA ASP A 34 22.33 -25.87 4.47
C ASP A 34 23.02 -24.55 4.89
N GLY A 35 22.37 -23.75 5.72
CA GLY A 35 22.85 -22.47 6.21
C GLY A 35 22.56 -21.27 5.30
N SER A 36 21.85 -21.47 4.18
CA SER A 36 21.38 -20.36 3.35
C SER A 36 20.20 -19.61 4.01
N GLU A 37 20.08 -18.32 3.71
CA GLU A 37 18.93 -17.51 4.13
C GLU A 37 17.87 -17.55 3.02
N GLU A 38 16.62 -17.83 3.39
CA GLU A 38 15.46 -17.68 2.52
C GLU A 38 14.63 -16.48 3.00
N LEU A 39 14.45 -15.49 2.14
CA LEU A 39 13.63 -14.30 2.42
C LEU A 39 12.17 -14.55 2.07
N GLY A 40 11.29 -13.89 2.80
CA GLY A 40 9.85 -14.01 2.63
C GLY A 40 9.12 -13.06 3.57
N THR A 41 7.90 -13.41 3.95
CA THR A 41 7.12 -12.65 4.92
C THR A 41 6.45 -13.55 5.94
N VAL A 42 6.03 -12.97 7.07
CA VAL A 42 4.99 -13.55 7.93
C VAL A 42 3.65 -12.97 7.52
N LEU A 43 2.70 -13.85 7.16
CA LEU A 43 1.38 -13.43 6.69
C LEU A 43 0.58 -12.71 7.79
N PRO A 44 -0.17 -11.63 7.47
CA PRO A 44 -0.91 -10.86 8.46
C PRO A 44 -1.83 -11.71 9.33
N PHE A 45 -1.85 -11.43 10.63
CA PHE A 45 -2.70 -12.11 11.63
C PHE A 45 -2.42 -13.62 11.79
N THR A 46 -1.25 -14.08 11.35
CA THR A 46 -0.79 -15.46 11.48
C THR A 46 0.68 -15.51 11.84
N ASP A 47 1.18 -16.68 12.26
CA ASP A 47 2.62 -16.96 12.40
C ASP A 47 3.15 -17.77 11.20
N VAL A 48 2.49 -17.66 10.04
CA VAL A 48 2.82 -18.46 8.86
C VAL A 48 3.82 -17.71 8.00
N TYR A 49 5.02 -18.29 7.89
CA TYR A 49 6.02 -17.86 6.92
C TYR A 49 5.60 -18.21 5.48
N ALA A 50 5.75 -17.24 4.58
CA ALA A 50 5.58 -17.40 3.14
C ALA A 50 6.86 -16.94 2.43
N SER A 51 7.53 -17.86 1.73
CA SER A 51 8.68 -17.51 0.91
C SER A 51 8.28 -16.65 -0.28
N LEU A 52 9.25 -15.92 -0.88
CA LEU A 52 9.00 -15.15 -2.10
C LEU A 52 8.44 -16.01 -3.24
N ASP A 53 8.86 -17.28 -3.37
CA ASP A 53 8.32 -18.20 -4.37
C ASP A 53 6.83 -18.54 -4.12
N ALA A 54 6.44 -18.73 -2.86
CA ALA A 54 5.04 -18.97 -2.51
C ALA A 54 4.17 -17.72 -2.79
N ILE A 55 4.70 -16.54 -2.47
CA ILE A 55 4.05 -15.25 -2.76
C ILE A 55 3.87 -15.08 -4.27
N LYS A 56 4.92 -15.37 -5.05
CA LYS A 56 4.89 -15.35 -6.52
C LYS A 56 3.81 -16.27 -7.08
N ASP A 57 3.71 -17.52 -6.61
CA ASP A 57 2.65 -18.45 -7.03
C ASP A 57 1.24 -17.92 -6.73
N VAL A 58 1.03 -17.30 -5.57
CA VAL A 58 -0.26 -16.70 -5.22
C VAL A 58 -0.62 -15.53 -6.16
N VAL A 59 0.33 -14.66 -6.48
CA VAL A 59 0.10 -13.54 -7.42
C VAL A 59 -0.20 -14.06 -8.82
N GLN A 60 0.52 -15.08 -9.30
CA GLN A 60 0.26 -15.72 -10.60
C GLN A 60 -1.14 -16.32 -10.65
N ARG A 61 -1.56 -17.05 -9.60
CA ARG A 61 -2.91 -17.62 -9.51
C ARG A 61 -3.99 -16.54 -9.45
N PHE A 62 -3.72 -15.42 -8.79
CA PHE A 62 -4.64 -14.29 -8.81
C PHE A 62 -4.79 -13.75 -10.24
N ALA A 63 -3.69 -13.57 -10.97
CA ALA A 63 -3.69 -13.08 -12.36
C ALA A 63 -4.47 -14.02 -13.29
N ILE A 64 -4.21 -15.34 -13.23
CA ILE A 64 -4.97 -16.36 -13.98
C ILE A 64 -6.46 -16.31 -13.61
N GLY A 65 -6.75 -16.22 -12.32
CA GLY A 65 -8.12 -16.10 -11.86
C GLY A 65 -8.80 -14.86 -12.46
N TYR A 66 -8.13 -13.70 -12.48
CA TYR A 66 -8.68 -12.48 -13.05
C TYR A 66 -9.01 -12.65 -14.54
N THR A 67 -8.11 -13.22 -15.34
CA THR A 67 -8.37 -13.49 -16.77
C THR A 67 -9.56 -14.44 -16.96
N ASP A 68 -9.62 -15.53 -16.19
CA ASP A 68 -10.76 -16.46 -16.21
C ASP A 68 -12.10 -15.77 -15.85
N GLY A 69 -12.04 -14.70 -15.06
CA GLY A 69 -13.21 -13.93 -14.63
C GLY A 69 -13.70 -12.94 -15.69
N VAL A 70 -12.79 -12.31 -16.43
CA VAL A 70 -13.14 -11.35 -17.50
C VAL A 70 -13.53 -12.04 -18.81
N ASP A 71 -13.07 -13.27 -19.07
CA ASP A 71 -13.40 -14.01 -20.29
C ASP A 71 -14.87 -14.46 -20.34
N GLY A 72 -15.48 -14.77 -19.20
CA GLY A 72 -16.91 -15.09 -19.05
C GLY A 72 -17.48 -16.20 -19.98
N ASP A 73 -18.79 -16.42 -19.94
CA ASP A 73 -19.48 -17.38 -20.84
C ASP A 73 -19.79 -16.75 -22.22
N GLY A 74 -18.79 -16.16 -22.88
CA GLY A 74 -18.89 -15.71 -24.28
C GLY A 74 -19.16 -14.22 -24.54
N VAL A 75 -19.04 -13.37 -23.51
CA VAL A 75 -18.94 -11.91 -23.63
C VAL A 75 -17.69 -11.52 -22.86
N GLY A 76 -16.51 -11.66 -23.47
CA GLY A 76 -15.25 -11.32 -22.84
C GLY A 76 -15.06 -9.81 -22.70
N ASP A 77 -14.31 -9.39 -21.69
CA ASP A 77 -13.81 -8.03 -21.53
C ASP A 77 -12.29 -8.02 -21.70
N ASP A 78 -11.85 -7.73 -22.91
CA ASP A 78 -10.42 -7.68 -23.26
C ASP A 78 -9.80 -6.28 -23.06
N ASN A 79 -10.60 -5.30 -22.62
CA ASN A 79 -10.17 -3.90 -22.53
C ASN A 79 -9.94 -3.42 -21.09
N SER A 80 -10.60 -4.06 -20.11
CA SER A 80 -10.36 -3.75 -18.70
C SER A 80 -8.97 -4.19 -18.27
N PHE A 81 -8.37 -3.35 -17.43
CA PHE A 81 -6.98 -3.50 -17.00
C PHE A 81 -6.87 -3.48 -15.48
N ILE A 82 -6.01 -4.35 -14.93
CA ILE A 82 -5.72 -4.40 -13.50
C ILE A 82 -4.22 -4.27 -13.22
N THR A 83 -3.88 -3.41 -12.27
CA THR A 83 -2.56 -3.40 -11.64
C THR A 83 -2.62 -4.19 -10.34
N ILE A 84 -1.81 -5.24 -10.23
CA ILE A 84 -1.64 -6.02 -9.00
C ILE A 84 -0.39 -5.51 -8.28
N ILE A 85 -0.59 -4.98 -7.07
CA ILE A 85 0.49 -4.60 -6.16
C ILE A 85 0.81 -5.81 -5.28
N ALA A 86 2.00 -6.40 -5.45
CA ALA A 86 2.56 -7.36 -4.50
C ALA A 86 3.10 -6.58 -3.28
N GLY A 87 2.29 -6.53 -2.23
CA GLY A 87 2.51 -5.72 -1.04
C GLY A 87 3.20 -6.48 0.10
N THR A 88 4.12 -5.84 0.80
CA THR A 88 4.64 -6.25 2.11
C THR A 88 4.40 -5.13 3.13
N SER A 89 5.14 -5.07 4.23
CA SER A 89 5.17 -3.93 5.14
C SER A 89 6.59 -3.56 5.54
N ASN A 90 6.73 -2.52 6.37
CA ASN A 90 7.97 -2.21 7.08
C ASN A 90 7.91 -2.61 8.57
N LEU A 91 7.09 -3.60 8.94
CA LEU A 91 7.01 -4.06 10.34
C LEU A 91 8.32 -4.71 10.78
N ASP A 92 9.10 -3.97 11.55
CA ASP A 92 10.35 -4.40 12.22
C ASP A 92 10.55 -3.60 13.52
N PRO A 93 9.61 -3.71 14.49
CA PRO A 93 9.59 -2.83 15.67
C PRO A 93 10.77 -3.08 16.62
N ASN A 94 11.43 -4.23 16.49
CA ASN A 94 12.56 -4.64 17.33
C ASN A 94 13.92 -4.55 16.61
N ASP A 95 13.97 -4.03 15.38
CA ASP A 95 15.19 -3.98 14.54
C ASP A 95 15.85 -5.38 14.43
N GLU A 96 15.00 -6.39 14.20
CA GLU A 96 15.40 -7.80 14.03
C GLU A 96 16.16 -8.02 12.71
N GLY A 97 16.17 -7.01 11.83
CA GLY A 97 16.99 -6.98 10.63
C GLY A 97 16.31 -7.70 9.47
N PHE A 98 14.98 -7.61 9.39
CA PHE A 98 14.20 -8.22 8.31
C PHE A 98 13.86 -7.19 7.22
N VAL A 99 13.59 -5.94 7.61
CA VAL A 99 13.38 -4.84 6.67
C VAL A 99 14.74 -4.32 6.22
N THR A 100 15.30 -4.93 5.17
CA THR A 100 16.67 -4.64 4.71
C THR A 100 16.73 -4.24 3.24
N ASP A 101 17.84 -3.62 2.84
CA ASP A 101 18.17 -3.37 1.42
C ASP A 101 18.10 -4.67 0.59
N GLU A 102 18.67 -5.76 1.10
CA GLU A 102 18.65 -7.06 0.41
C GLU A 102 17.22 -7.60 0.24
N HIS A 103 16.38 -7.52 1.29
CA HIS A 103 14.98 -7.89 1.15
C HIS A 103 14.25 -7.02 0.12
N GLY A 104 14.52 -5.71 0.09
CA GLY A 104 13.98 -4.81 -0.93
C GLY A 104 14.38 -5.22 -2.35
N ARG A 105 15.66 -5.60 -2.55
CA ARG A 105 16.18 -6.10 -3.83
C ARG A 105 15.52 -7.41 -4.25
N GLN A 106 15.38 -8.37 -3.34
CA GLN A 106 14.74 -9.65 -3.64
C GLN A 106 13.24 -9.49 -3.92
N TRP A 107 12.55 -8.60 -3.19
CA TRP A 107 11.16 -8.26 -3.48
C TRP A 107 10.97 -7.67 -4.87
N ALA A 108 11.85 -6.75 -5.28
CA ALA A 108 11.85 -6.20 -6.63
C ALA A 108 12.11 -7.26 -7.70
N ASN A 109 13.08 -8.17 -7.49
CA ASN A 109 13.32 -9.27 -8.43
C ASN A 109 12.08 -10.17 -8.57
N MET A 110 11.40 -10.51 -7.48
CA MET A 110 10.15 -11.27 -7.54
C MET A 110 9.08 -10.54 -8.37
N VAL A 111 8.92 -9.22 -8.19
CA VAL A 111 7.97 -8.39 -8.96
C VAL A 111 8.33 -8.35 -10.45
N GLU A 112 9.60 -8.18 -10.80
CA GLU A 112 10.02 -8.20 -12.20
C GLU A 112 9.80 -9.56 -12.84
N ASP A 113 10.13 -10.64 -12.13
CA ASP A 113 9.89 -11.99 -12.63
C ASP A 113 8.40 -12.31 -12.79
N LEU A 114 7.54 -11.72 -11.95
CA LEU A 114 6.08 -11.80 -12.11
C LEU A 114 5.64 -11.11 -13.40
N GLN A 115 6.17 -9.93 -13.71
CA GLN A 115 5.85 -9.29 -14.99
C GLN A 115 6.39 -10.11 -16.16
N ASP A 116 7.64 -10.56 -16.13
CA ASP A 116 8.22 -11.38 -17.19
C ASP A 116 7.35 -12.64 -17.42
N TRP A 117 6.84 -13.22 -16.33
CA TRP A 117 5.89 -14.33 -16.40
C TRP A 117 4.57 -13.93 -17.10
N LEU A 118 3.97 -12.77 -16.78
CA LEU A 118 2.77 -12.29 -17.48
C LEU A 118 3.01 -12.11 -18.98
N GLU A 119 4.17 -11.56 -19.36
CA GLU A 119 4.54 -11.36 -20.77
C GLU A 119 4.69 -12.70 -21.51
N THR A 120 5.40 -13.67 -20.90
CA THR A 120 5.56 -15.00 -21.50
C THR A 120 4.25 -15.79 -21.61
N HIS A 121 3.23 -15.44 -20.82
CA HIS A 121 1.91 -16.06 -20.85
C HIS A 121 0.86 -15.21 -21.59
N ASN A 122 1.25 -14.09 -22.20
CA ASN A 122 0.38 -13.14 -22.91
C ASN A 122 -0.76 -12.58 -22.04
N LEU A 123 -0.51 -12.40 -20.74
CA LEU A 123 -1.47 -11.81 -19.79
C LEU A 123 -1.23 -10.30 -19.60
N ASN A 124 -0.12 -9.78 -20.12
CA ASN A 124 0.33 -8.40 -19.92
C ASN A 124 -0.47 -7.35 -20.70
N GLU A 125 -1.41 -7.76 -21.56
CA GLU A 125 -2.33 -6.84 -22.24
C GLU A 125 -3.41 -6.29 -21.28
N GLN A 126 -3.73 -7.05 -20.22
CA GLN A 126 -4.76 -6.69 -19.23
C GLN A 126 -4.24 -6.59 -17.81
N ILE A 127 -3.03 -7.07 -17.55
CA ILE A 127 -2.47 -7.19 -16.20
C ILE A 127 -1.07 -6.58 -16.17
N GLU A 128 -0.83 -5.74 -15.17
CA GLU A 128 0.51 -5.35 -14.74
C GLU A 128 0.73 -5.75 -13.29
N VAL A 129 1.97 -6.14 -12.97
CA VAL A 129 2.41 -6.37 -11.59
C VAL A 129 3.45 -5.33 -11.20
N THR A 130 3.35 -4.86 -9.96
CA THR A 130 4.24 -3.89 -9.34
C THR A 130 4.38 -4.20 -7.85
N GLY A 131 5.35 -3.58 -7.18
CA GLY A 131 5.56 -3.76 -5.75
C GLY A 131 4.83 -2.71 -4.92
N GLY A 132 4.59 -3.04 -3.66
CA GLY A 132 4.17 -2.07 -2.66
C GLY A 132 4.66 -2.44 -1.26
N SER A 133 4.58 -1.49 -0.36
CA SER A 133 4.80 -1.74 1.07
C SER A 133 3.87 -0.86 1.89
N ASP A 134 3.31 -1.44 2.94
CA ASP A 134 2.64 -0.77 4.03
C ASP A 134 3.73 -0.14 4.92
N MET A 135 4.11 1.10 4.61
CA MET A 135 5.18 1.79 5.32
C MET A 135 4.58 2.66 6.43
N GLU A 136 4.50 2.08 7.61
CA GLU A 136 3.95 2.72 8.80
C GLU A 136 5.10 3.27 9.64
N LEU A 137 5.00 4.52 10.09
CA LEU A 137 6.17 5.18 10.68
C LEU A 137 6.53 4.61 12.06
N VAL A 138 5.55 3.99 12.73
CA VAL A 138 5.66 3.36 14.05
C VAL A 138 6.23 1.94 13.99
N TRP A 139 6.31 1.36 12.79
CA TRP A 139 6.69 -0.03 12.56
C TRP A 139 8.18 -0.24 12.35
N SER A 140 8.90 0.78 11.89
CA SER A 140 10.33 0.70 11.63
C SER A 140 10.98 2.08 11.70
N ARG A 141 12.28 2.06 12.00
CA ARG A 141 13.17 3.23 11.89
C ARG A 141 13.20 3.77 10.45
N PRO A 142 13.40 5.10 10.28
CA PRO A 142 13.52 5.69 8.95
C PRO A 142 14.64 5.08 8.12
N SER A 143 15.83 4.88 8.71
CA SER A 143 16.98 4.31 8.01
C SER A 143 16.71 2.92 7.44
N THR A 144 15.97 2.11 8.19
CA THR A 144 15.66 0.71 7.86
C THR A 144 14.66 0.66 6.69
N THR A 145 13.57 1.42 6.77
CA THR A 145 12.60 1.52 5.67
C THR A 145 13.21 2.16 4.42
N ILE A 146 14.03 3.21 4.57
CA ILE A 146 14.74 3.85 3.45
C ILE A 146 15.70 2.87 2.76
N ALA A 147 16.42 2.03 3.53
CA ALA A 147 17.30 1.01 2.97
C ALA A 147 16.52 0.01 2.11
N TRP A 148 15.38 -0.49 2.61
CA TRP A 148 14.51 -1.40 1.86
C TRP A 148 14.00 -0.75 0.55
N VAL A 149 13.53 0.50 0.64
CA VAL A 149 13.05 1.27 -0.52
C VAL A 149 14.17 1.44 -1.55
N ASN A 150 15.38 1.76 -1.12
CA ASN A 150 16.54 1.90 -2.00
C ASN A 150 16.89 0.59 -2.69
N GLY A 151 16.87 -0.53 -1.96
CA GLY A 151 17.09 -1.86 -2.52
C GLY A 151 16.09 -2.21 -3.62
N TYR A 152 14.80 -1.97 -3.37
CA TYR A 152 13.73 -2.17 -4.37
C TYR A 152 13.95 -1.26 -5.60
N ARG A 153 14.25 0.02 -5.36
CA ARG A 153 14.46 1.01 -6.43
C ARG A 153 15.69 0.72 -7.27
N GLN A 154 16.75 0.19 -6.69
CA GLN A 154 17.95 -0.15 -7.43
C GLN A 154 17.65 -1.17 -8.53
N VAL A 155 16.99 -2.28 -8.17
CA VAL A 155 16.63 -3.33 -9.14
C VAL A 155 15.66 -2.81 -10.19
N THR A 156 14.60 -2.12 -9.78
CA THR A 156 13.58 -1.63 -10.72
C THR A 156 14.12 -0.54 -11.65
N GLN A 157 15.00 0.36 -11.19
CA GLN A 157 15.65 1.36 -12.06
C GLN A 157 16.55 0.71 -13.11
N GLU A 158 17.23 -0.39 -12.77
CA GLU A 158 18.10 -1.12 -13.70
C GLU A 158 17.31 -1.93 -14.74
N ARG A 159 16.12 -2.44 -14.39
CA ARG A 159 15.35 -3.37 -15.24
C ARG A 159 14.22 -2.72 -16.03
N SER A 160 13.35 -1.93 -15.39
CA SER A 160 12.02 -1.64 -15.95
C SER A 160 11.49 -0.22 -15.70
N GLY A 161 11.96 0.43 -14.63
CA GLY A 161 11.36 1.64 -14.09
C GLY A 161 10.03 1.42 -13.35
N ARG A 162 9.65 0.17 -13.02
CA ARG A 162 8.39 -0.16 -12.33
C ARG A 162 8.17 0.66 -11.07
N PHE A 163 6.90 0.85 -10.75
CA PHE A 163 6.50 1.65 -9.61
C PHE A 163 6.73 0.87 -8.30
N LEU A 164 6.72 1.63 -7.21
CA LEU A 164 6.53 1.12 -5.85
C LEU A 164 5.40 1.93 -5.23
N TYR A 165 4.40 1.25 -4.68
CA TYR A 165 3.33 1.94 -3.96
C TYR A 165 3.58 1.91 -2.46
N ASN A 166 3.66 3.08 -1.83
CA ASN A 166 3.57 3.19 -0.38
C ASN A 166 2.08 3.24 -0.01
N PHE A 167 1.56 2.20 0.64
CA PHE A 167 0.16 2.16 1.08
C PHE A 167 0.00 2.25 2.60
N GLY A 168 1.01 2.77 3.27
CA GLY A 168 1.01 3.02 4.72
C GLY A 168 0.52 4.41 5.12
N ASP A 169 0.89 4.78 6.33
CA ASP A 169 0.40 5.97 7.02
C ASP A 169 1.37 7.17 6.91
N ALA A 170 0.92 8.30 7.44
CA ALA A 170 1.75 9.48 7.68
C ALA A 170 2.03 9.68 9.17
N ALA A 171 1.42 8.89 10.07
CA ALA A 171 1.60 8.88 11.53
C ALA A 171 1.70 10.27 12.21
N GLY A 172 0.84 11.22 11.85
CA GLY A 172 0.93 12.57 12.42
C GLY A 172 1.99 13.46 11.77
N CYS A 173 2.39 13.17 10.53
CA CYS A 173 3.38 13.96 9.80
C CYS A 173 2.78 14.82 8.68
N PRO A 174 3.20 16.11 8.58
CA PRO A 174 3.72 16.91 9.68
C PRO A 174 2.64 17.06 10.78
N PRO A 175 3.02 17.39 12.03
CA PRO A 175 2.04 17.51 13.11
C PRO A 175 0.96 18.54 12.79
N VAL A 176 -0.31 18.14 12.92
CA VAL A 176 -1.47 19.02 12.72
C VAL A 176 -1.38 20.21 13.67
N GLY A 177 -1.40 21.43 13.13
CA GLY A 177 -1.21 22.68 13.90
C GLY A 177 0.24 23.01 14.28
N GLY A 178 1.21 22.18 13.90
CA GLY A 178 2.64 22.47 13.99
C GLY A 178 3.14 23.32 12.82
N ASP A 179 4.37 23.83 12.92
CA ASP A 179 5.04 24.51 11.78
C ASP A 179 5.20 23.48 10.64
N PRO A 180 4.56 23.69 9.48
CA PRO A 180 4.68 22.78 8.34
C PRO A 180 6.10 22.74 7.77
N ALA A 181 7.01 23.63 8.19
CA ALA A 181 8.41 23.60 7.76
C ALA A 181 9.25 22.60 8.59
N GLY A 182 9.32 21.35 8.12
CA GLY A 182 10.33 20.39 8.56
C GLY A 182 10.16 19.82 9.97
N GLY A 183 8.93 19.71 10.46
CA GLY A 183 8.62 19.08 11.74
C GLY A 183 9.06 17.61 11.80
N ASN A 184 9.54 17.21 12.97
CA ASN A 184 9.67 15.80 13.34
C ASN A 184 8.28 15.15 13.28
N CYS A 185 8.15 14.05 12.55
CA CYS A 185 7.05 13.11 12.73
C CYS A 185 7.41 12.26 13.94
N GLU A 186 6.61 12.34 14.99
CA GLU A 186 6.76 11.51 16.19
C GLU A 186 5.79 10.33 16.10
N PRO A 187 6.21 9.18 15.54
CA PRO A 187 5.37 7.98 15.50
C PRO A 187 5.29 7.39 16.91
N GLY A 188 4.46 7.96 17.76
CA GLY A 188 4.37 7.56 19.15
C GLY A 188 3.26 8.30 19.87
N GLY A 189 2.12 7.65 20.00
CA GLY A 189 1.06 8.06 20.94
C GLY A 189 0.91 7.01 22.04
N ASP A 190 0.12 7.33 23.06
CA ASP A 190 -0.18 6.45 24.22
C ASP A 190 -0.76 5.06 23.85
N ASN A 191 -1.03 4.80 22.57
CA ASN A 191 -1.68 3.60 22.05
C ASN A 191 -0.76 2.67 21.25
N VAL A 192 0.55 2.94 21.18
CA VAL A 192 1.51 1.98 20.59
C VAL A 192 1.95 1.00 21.68
N PRO A 193 1.83 -0.33 21.47
CA PRO A 193 2.14 -1.29 22.53
C PRO A 193 3.65 -1.49 22.78
N TRP A 194 4.52 -0.82 22.01
CA TRP A 194 5.97 -0.81 22.17
C TRP A 194 6.52 0.63 22.24
N GLU A 195 7.69 0.78 22.87
CA GLU A 195 8.41 2.05 22.94
C GLU A 195 9.04 2.35 21.57
N VAL A 196 8.76 3.53 21.03
CA VAL A 196 9.35 4.02 19.79
C VAL A 196 10.43 5.04 20.13
N ASP A 197 11.68 4.69 19.85
CA ASP A 197 12.85 5.53 20.15
C ASP A 197 13.39 6.29 18.93
N TRP A 198 12.65 6.28 17.81
CA TRP A 198 13.01 6.95 16.57
C TRP A 198 12.00 8.01 16.16
N VAL A 199 12.47 8.92 15.32
CA VAL A 199 11.72 10.07 14.82
C VAL A 199 11.89 10.09 13.31
N TRP A 200 10.78 10.22 12.60
CA TRP A 200 10.79 10.46 11.16
C TRP A 200 10.82 11.95 10.88
N THR A 201 11.33 12.35 9.71
CA THR A 201 11.12 13.71 9.21
C THR A 201 10.15 13.68 8.03
N SER A 202 9.44 14.77 7.80
CA SER A 202 8.58 14.90 6.63
C SER A 202 9.34 14.73 5.31
N GLU A 203 10.63 15.05 5.26
CA GLU A 203 11.52 14.72 4.13
C GLU A 203 11.67 13.21 3.93
N GLN A 204 11.84 12.43 5.00
CA GLN A 204 12.00 10.98 4.90
C GLN A 204 10.70 10.31 4.45
N VAL A 205 9.55 10.77 4.93
CA VAL A 205 8.23 10.28 4.48
C VAL A 205 7.99 10.64 3.02
N TRP A 206 8.31 11.87 2.62
CA TRP A 206 8.32 12.27 1.20
C TRP A 206 9.28 11.41 0.38
N TYR A 207 10.46 11.09 0.90
CA TYR A 207 11.49 10.34 0.18
C TYR A 207 11.01 8.93 -0.19
N ILE A 208 10.47 8.18 0.78
CA ILE A 208 9.95 6.83 0.55
C ILE A 208 8.70 6.84 -0.35
N SER A 209 7.89 7.90 -0.24
CA SER A 209 6.62 8.01 -0.97
C SER A 209 6.76 8.63 -2.36
N ARG A 210 7.85 9.36 -2.63
CA ARG A 210 8.09 9.99 -3.93
C ARG A 210 9.54 10.33 -4.25
N GLY A 211 10.32 10.76 -3.26
CA GLY A 211 11.64 11.37 -3.49
C GLY A 211 12.67 10.47 -4.17
N VAL A 212 12.54 9.15 -4.02
CA VAL A 212 13.41 8.16 -4.70
C VAL A 212 12.98 7.84 -6.15
N GLY A 213 11.97 8.55 -6.68
CA GLY A 213 11.56 8.48 -8.08
C GLY A 213 10.16 7.89 -8.28
N ASN A 214 10.05 6.75 -8.96
CA ASN A 214 8.77 6.09 -9.26
C ASN A 214 8.20 5.37 -8.04
N THR A 215 8.04 6.11 -6.95
CA THR A 215 7.28 5.69 -5.77
C THR A 215 6.10 6.63 -5.61
N PHE A 216 4.97 6.08 -5.19
CA PHE A 216 3.71 6.82 -5.11
C PHE A 216 2.89 6.38 -3.91
N PRO A 217 2.32 7.30 -3.13
CA PRO A 217 1.45 6.94 -2.03
C PRO A 217 0.04 6.53 -2.52
N ILE A 218 -0.51 5.52 -1.84
CA ILE A 218 -1.93 5.19 -1.75
C ILE A 218 -2.28 5.22 -0.26
N PRO A 219 -2.41 6.43 0.33
CA PRO A 219 -2.57 6.62 1.76
C PRO A 219 -3.69 5.81 2.40
N GLN A 220 -3.46 5.36 3.62
CA GLN A 220 -4.52 4.92 4.52
C GLN A 220 -5.36 6.11 4.98
N ILE A 221 -6.66 6.14 4.64
CA ILE A 221 -7.62 7.20 5.01
C ILE A 221 -8.79 6.60 5.79
N TYR A 222 -8.51 6.10 7.00
CA TYR A 222 -9.45 5.32 7.80
C TYR A 222 -10.35 6.18 8.68
N ASN A 223 -9.81 7.26 9.23
CA ASN A 223 -10.47 8.07 10.25
C ASN A 223 -11.64 8.85 9.63
N ARG A 224 -12.83 8.63 10.19
CA ARG A 224 -14.00 9.50 10.00
C ARG A 224 -13.74 10.82 10.71
N ASP A 225 -14.22 11.91 10.12
CA ASP A 225 -14.30 13.20 10.81
C ASP A 225 -15.18 13.04 12.09
N PRO A 226 -14.73 13.45 13.28
CA PRO A 226 -15.46 13.31 14.54
C PRO A 226 -16.82 14.05 14.58
N ASP A 227 -17.16 14.88 13.60
CA ASP A 227 -18.41 15.67 13.60
C ASP A 227 -19.33 15.47 12.36
N ASP A 228 -19.21 14.36 11.60
CA ASP A 228 -20.02 14.13 10.38
C ASP A 228 -19.94 15.30 9.38
N ASN A 229 -18.81 16.03 9.36
CA ASN A 229 -18.49 17.02 8.36
C ASN A 229 -17.60 16.35 7.28
N PRO A 230 -18.13 16.00 6.10
CA PRO A 230 -17.31 15.39 5.06
C PRO A 230 -16.35 16.45 4.49
N GLY A 231 -15.21 16.65 5.14
CA GLY A 231 -14.29 17.74 4.83
C GLY A 231 -12.87 17.52 5.33
N ILE A 232 -12.67 16.99 6.55
CA ILE A 232 -11.34 16.92 7.17
C ILE A 232 -11.15 15.58 7.92
N SER A 233 -10.34 14.68 7.36
CA SER A 233 -9.86 13.49 8.08
C SER A 233 -8.42 13.71 8.48
N SER A 234 -8.08 13.42 9.74
CA SER A 234 -6.71 13.58 10.22
C SER A 234 -5.70 12.79 9.39
N ASN A 235 -6.10 11.70 8.72
CA ASN A 235 -5.23 11.01 7.79
C ASN A 235 -5.02 11.80 6.48
N ALA A 236 -6.10 12.28 5.87
CA ALA A 236 -6.04 13.04 4.62
C ALA A 236 -5.30 14.38 4.79
N GLU A 237 -5.55 15.07 5.90
CA GLU A 237 -4.86 16.31 6.28
C GLU A 237 -3.34 16.08 6.40
N GLN A 238 -2.90 15.02 7.10
CA GLN A 238 -1.47 14.71 7.25
C GLN A 238 -0.77 14.52 5.90
N TRP A 239 -1.36 13.73 4.99
CA TRP A 239 -0.80 13.52 3.65
C TRP A 239 -0.78 14.80 2.80
N THR A 240 -1.79 15.65 2.94
CA THR A 240 -1.82 16.97 2.29
C THR A 240 -0.74 17.89 2.85
N LEU A 241 -0.59 17.96 4.16
CA LEU A 241 0.44 18.76 4.80
C LEU A 241 1.86 18.25 4.47
N LEU A 242 2.06 16.94 4.27
CA LEU A 242 3.31 16.38 3.74
C LEU A 242 3.60 16.89 2.33
N LYS A 243 2.59 16.92 1.46
CA LYS A 243 2.72 17.48 0.10
C LYS A 243 3.02 18.98 0.15
N LEU A 244 2.39 19.72 1.07
CA LEU A 244 2.62 21.15 1.26
C LEU A 244 4.04 21.43 1.77
N ASP A 245 4.53 20.70 2.77
CA ASP A 245 5.91 20.77 3.25
C ASP A 245 6.91 20.48 2.12
N ALA A 246 6.65 19.44 1.31
CA ALA A 246 7.47 19.14 0.13
C ALA A 246 7.49 20.30 -0.87
N ALA A 247 6.34 20.93 -1.16
CA ALA A 247 6.25 22.07 -2.05
C ALA A 247 7.00 23.31 -1.50
N ASN A 248 6.77 23.66 -0.23
CA ASN A 248 7.40 24.80 0.44
C ASN A 248 8.92 24.67 0.54
N ASN A 249 9.43 23.44 0.61
CA ASN A 249 10.86 23.14 0.64
C ASN A 249 11.44 22.83 -0.76
N ASN A 250 10.70 23.13 -1.85
CA ASN A 250 11.12 22.91 -3.24
C ASN A 250 11.59 21.46 -3.53
N ARG A 251 10.99 20.47 -2.87
CA ARG A 251 11.35 19.07 -3.08
C ARG A 251 10.83 18.59 -4.44
N THR A 252 11.68 17.87 -5.16
CA THR A 252 11.38 17.32 -6.48
C THR A 252 11.77 15.84 -6.53
N PRO A 253 10.92 14.95 -7.06
CA PRO A 253 9.63 15.23 -7.70
C PRO A 253 8.48 15.53 -6.72
N THR A 254 7.45 16.22 -7.21
CA THR A 254 6.21 16.51 -6.46
C THR A 254 5.54 15.21 -6.01
N LEU A 255 5.10 15.17 -4.75
CA LEU A 255 4.31 14.08 -4.17
C LEU A 255 2.94 14.00 -4.85
N LEU A 256 2.59 12.81 -5.36
CA LEU A 256 1.36 12.56 -6.13
C LEU A 256 0.60 11.40 -5.51
N VAL A 257 -0.60 11.66 -5.00
CA VAL A 257 -1.45 10.64 -4.38
C VAL A 257 -2.18 9.86 -5.46
N LEU A 258 -1.83 8.59 -5.68
CA LEU A 258 -2.43 7.81 -6.77
C LEU A 258 -3.68 7.03 -6.35
N GLY A 259 -3.97 6.95 -5.07
CA GLY A 259 -5.23 6.42 -4.60
C GLY A 259 -5.43 6.62 -3.11
N THR A 260 -6.50 6.06 -2.57
CA THR A 260 -6.74 5.98 -1.13
C THR A 260 -7.09 4.55 -0.74
N LEU A 261 -6.59 4.12 0.42
CA LEU A 261 -6.89 2.84 1.04
C LEU A 261 -7.77 3.08 2.27
N THR A 262 -8.88 2.35 2.36
CA THR A 262 -9.78 2.36 3.53
C THR A 262 -9.84 0.97 4.17
N GLN A 263 -10.51 0.82 5.30
CA GLN A 263 -10.66 -0.49 5.96
C GLN A 263 -12.12 -0.86 6.26
N ARG A 264 -13.08 -0.24 5.57
CA ARG A 264 -14.51 -0.45 5.79
C ARG A 264 -14.93 -1.91 5.66
N GLN A 265 -14.48 -2.61 4.63
CA GLN A 265 -14.83 -4.02 4.42
C GLN A 265 -14.33 -4.90 5.58
N ARG A 266 -13.10 -4.65 6.07
CA ARG A 266 -12.59 -5.30 7.28
C ARG A 266 -13.49 -5.00 8.49
N CYS A 267 -13.89 -3.74 8.66
CA CYS A 267 -14.76 -3.34 9.76
C CYS A 267 -16.14 -4.00 9.69
N ASP A 268 -16.72 -4.14 8.50
CA ASP A 268 -17.98 -4.86 8.30
C ASP A 268 -17.82 -6.37 8.63
N ASP A 269 -16.67 -6.97 8.28
CA ASP A 269 -16.33 -8.37 8.60
C ASP A 269 -16.19 -8.58 10.12
N LEU A 270 -15.54 -7.66 10.83
CA LEU A 270 -15.45 -7.67 12.30
C LEU A 270 -16.83 -7.49 12.95
N ALA A 271 -17.62 -6.52 12.48
CA ALA A 271 -18.96 -6.25 13.00
C ALA A 271 -19.90 -7.46 12.86
N ALA A 272 -19.75 -8.24 11.78
CA ALA A 272 -20.49 -9.49 11.60
C ALA A 272 -20.18 -10.55 12.68
N THR A 273 -19.03 -10.45 13.35
CA THR A 273 -18.66 -11.31 14.49
C THR A 273 -19.03 -10.70 15.86
N GLY A 274 -19.60 -9.48 15.88
CA GLY A 274 -19.94 -8.75 17.09
C GLY A 274 -18.84 -7.82 17.60
N ASP A 275 -17.76 -7.62 16.83
CA ASP A 275 -16.70 -6.67 17.13
C ASP A 275 -16.94 -5.33 16.41
N ASP A 276 -17.29 -4.28 17.16
CA ASP A 276 -17.56 -2.94 16.66
C ASP A 276 -16.39 -1.97 16.86
N ALA A 277 -15.18 -2.47 17.10
CA ALA A 277 -13.99 -1.65 17.39
C ALA A 277 -13.74 -0.53 16.37
N CYS A 278 -13.89 -0.80 15.07
CA CYS A 278 -13.73 0.24 14.05
C CYS A 278 -14.74 1.38 14.21
N ALA A 279 -16.01 1.05 14.42
CA ALA A 279 -17.07 2.05 14.53
C ALA A 279 -16.91 2.87 15.82
N GLN A 280 -16.44 2.25 16.90
CA GLN A 280 -16.12 2.93 18.16
C GLN A 280 -14.89 3.83 18.03
N ALA A 281 -13.86 3.39 17.31
CA ALA A 281 -12.66 4.16 17.04
C ALA A 281 -12.88 5.25 15.97
N GLY A 282 -13.97 5.17 15.22
CA GLY A 282 -14.26 6.07 14.11
C GLY A 282 -13.34 5.86 12.92
N THR A 283 -12.93 4.62 12.64
CA THR A 283 -11.95 4.28 11.61
C THR A 283 -12.54 3.47 10.45
N ASP A 284 -13.85 3.58 10.23
CA ASP A 284 -14.65 2.85 9.25
C ASP A 284 -15.08 3.71 8.05
N ASN A 285 -14.24 4.63 7.58
CA ASN A 285 -14.47 5.34 6.33
C ASN A 285 -14.71 4.39 5.16
N THR A 286 -15.80 4.59 4.42
CA THR A 286 -15.97 3.92 3.12
C THR A 286 -14.89 4.40 2.13
N SER A 287 -14.55 3.58 1.13
CA SER A 287 -13.60 3.97 0.08
C SER A 287 -13.98 5.27 -0.64
N ARG A 288 -15.28 5.61 -0.72
CA ARG A 288 -15.75 6.88 -1.26
C ARG A 288 -15.50 8.06 -0.32
N GLN A 289 -15.69 7.87 0.99
CA GLN A 289 -15.43 8.92 1.99
C GLN A 289 -13.94 9.26 2.03
N GLY A 290 -13.07 8.25 2.20
CA GLY A 290 -11.63 8.49 2.24
C GLY A 290 -11.09 9.13 0.96
N TRP A 291 -11.62 8.74 -0.22
CA TRP A 291 -11.27 9.41 -1.48
C TRP A 291 -11.72 10.87 -1.52
N LEU A 292 -12.93 11.18 -1.06
CA LEU A 292 -13.48 12.53 -1.08
C LEU A 292 -12.74 13.45 -0.11
N GLU A 293 -12.41 12.95 1.07
CA GLU A 293 -11.60 13.66 2.06
C GLU A 293 -10.22 13.99 1.49
N MET A 294 -9.50 13.00 0.96
CA MET A 294 -8.20 13.23 0.32
C MET A 294 -8.29 14.22 -0.85
N TYR A 295 -9.34 14.11 -1.68
CA TYR A 295 -9.55 15.05 -2.78
C TYR A 295 -9.78 16.47 -2.27
N ASN A 296 -10.64 16.67 -1.27
CA ASN A 296 -10.93 18.01 -0.75
C ASN A 296 -9.69 18.62 -0.10
N GLU A 297 -9.03 17.89 0.80
CA GLU A 297 -7.81 18.32 1.49
C GLU A 297 -6.70 18.75 0.52
N LEU A 298 -6.42 17.93 -0.50
CA LEU A 298 -5.41 18.29 -1.52
C LEU A 298 -5.75 19.58 -2.24
N ASN A 299 -7.03 19.91 -2.42
CA ASN A 299 -7.48 21.09 -3.16
C ASN A 299 -7.77 22.30 -2.24
N ASP A 300 -7.46 22.24 -0.96
CA ASP A 300 -7.55 23.39 -0.04
C ASP A 300 -6.36 24.36 -0.18
N PHE A 301 -5.22 23.88 -0.68
CA PHE A 301 -4.03 24.69 -0.95
C PHE A 301 -3.61 24.60 -2.43
N PRO A 302 -3.35 25.74 -3.11
CA PRO A 302 -2.86 25.75 -4.50
C PRO A 302 -1.60 24.90 -4.74
N GLU A 303 -0.72 24.79 -3.75
CA GLU A 303 0.53 24.03 -3.80
C GLU A 303 0.31 22.52 -3.80
N THR A 304 -0.80 22.06 -3.23
CA THR A 304 -1.13 20.64 -3.08
C THR A 304 -2.20 20.16 -4.07
N GLU A 305 -2.79 21.06 -4.87
CA GLU A 305 -3.88 20.74 -5.78
C GLU A 305 -3.59 19.49 -6.63
N GLN A 306 -4.60 18.63 -6.73
CA GLN A 306 -4.56 17.45 -7.58
C GLN A 306 -5.97 17.14 -8.09
N SER A 307 -6.17 17.34 -9.38
CA SER A 307 -7.49 17.17 -10.02
C SER A 307 -7.90 15.72 -10.25
N VAL A 308 -6.97 14.77 -10.12
CA VAL A 308 -7.21 13.34 -10.36
C VAL A 308 -6.52 12.50 -9.29
N ILE A 309 -7.32 11.73 -8.55
CA ILE A 309 -6.86 10.61 -7.72
C ILE A 309 -7.49 9.36 -8.33
N PRO A 310 -6.75 8.56 -9.12
CA PRO A 310 -7.36 7.57 -10.02
C PRO A 310 -7.96 6.37 -9.29
N TYR A 311 -7.45 6.04 -8.09
CA TYR A 311 -7.86 4.83 -7.39
C TYR A 311 -8.49 5.12 -6.02
N ARG A 312 -9.38 4.22 -5.61
CA ARG A 312 -9.82 4.07 -4.22
C ARG A 312 -10.04 2.60 -3.97
N THR A 313 -9.62 2.12 -2.82
CA THR A 313 -9.69 0.70 -2.47
C THR A 313 -9.95 0.54 -0.98
N ASP A 314 -10.22 -0.69 -0.57
CA ASP A 314 -10.65 -1.04 0.77
C ASP A 314 -10.00 -2.36 1.19
N ILE A 315 -9.58 -2.46 2.44
CA ILE A 315 -8.97 -3.65 3.01
C ILE A 315 -10.04 -4.68 3.30
N ARG A 316 -9.75 -5.91 2.92
CA ARG A 316 -10.53 -7.08 3.29
C ARG A 316 -9.62 -8.24 3.66
N GLU A 317 -9.97 -8.94 4.74
CA GLU A 317 -9.28 -10.16 5.13
C GLU A 317 -9.73 -11.36 4.26
N PRO A 318 -8.82 -12.27 3.89
CA PRO A 318 -9.21 -13.54 3.28
C PRO A 318 -10.04 -14.36 4.27
N ARG A 319 -11.35 -14.48 4.04
CA ARG A 319 -12.19 -15.32 4.90
C ARG A 319 -11.77 -16.78 4.75
N THR A 320 -11.45 -17.42 5.86
CA THR A 320 -11.09 -18.84 5.90
C THR A 320 -12.31 -19.69 5.55
N GLY A 321 -12.27 -20.30 4.37
CA GLY A 321 -13.27 -21.25 3.89
C GLY A 321 -14.13 -20.71 2.74
N ARG A 322 -13.78 -21.19 1.53
CA ARG A 322 -14.51 -21.11 0.23
C ARG A 322 -14.11 -20.05 -0.80
N ASP A 323 -13.15 -19.16 -0.51
CA ASP A 323 -12.71 -18.13 -1.49
C ASP A 323 -11.24 -18.22 -1.94
N PHE A 324 -10.59 -19.37 -1.70
CA PHE A 324 -9.32 -19.75 -2.33
C PHE A 324 -9.55 -20.55 -3.60
#